data_AF-A0A536XS46-F1
#
_entry.id   AF-A0A536XS46-F1
#
_cell.length_a   1.000
_cell.length_b   1.000
_cell.length_c   1.000
_cell.angle_alpha   90.00
_cell.angle_beta   90.00
_cell.angle_gamma   90.00
#
_symmetry.space_group_name_H-M   'P 1'
#
loop_
_entity.id
_entity.type
_entity.pdbx_description
1 polymer ?
#
loop_
_entity_poly.entity_id
_entity_poly.type
_entity_poly.pdbx_seq_one_letter_code
_entity_poly.pdbx_strand_id
1 'polypeptide(L)' 'MIIDIHGHYTTEPQPLLAFRDKQLAGLADPMRKPATTELGITDEQLVQSVQPQLKLQKERG' A
#
# COMPACT_ATOMS: atom_id res chain seq x y z
N MET A 1 3.31 -1.27 28.69
CA MET A 1 3.42 -1.63 27.26
C MET A 1 2.02 -1.58 26.69
N ILE A 2 1.79 -0.71 25.70
CA ILE A 2 0.53 -0.63 24.97
C ILE A 2 0.69 -1.45 23.70
N ILE A 3 -0.25 -2.35 23.43
CA ILE A 3 -0.28 -3.17 22.22
C ILE A 3 -1.47 -2.71 21.39
N ASP A 4 -1.18 -2.14 20.22
CA ASP A 4 -2.20 -1.90 19.21
C ASP A 4 -2.37 -3.19 18.38
N ILE A 5 -3.45 -3.92 18.65
CA ILE A 5 -3.73 -5.21 18.00
C ILE A 5 -4.35 -5.07 16.62
N HIS A 6 -4.70 -3.86 16.18
CA HIS A 6 -5.40 -3.62 14.92
C HIS A 6 -4.70 -2.52 14.11
N GLY A 7 -3.88 -2.93 13.15
CA GLY A 7 -3.27 -2.03 12.17
C GLY A 7 -3.86 -2.21 10.77
N HIS A 8 -4.20 -1.10 10.13
CA HIS A 8 -4.40 -1.04 8.68
C HIS A 8 -3.31 -0.19 8.07
N TYR A 9 -2.78 -0.61 6.92
CA TYR A 9 -1.86 0.20 6.14
C TYR A 9 -2.67 1.13 5.23
N THR A 10 -2.99 2.31 5.75
CA THR A 10 -3.85 3.34 5.10
C THR A 10 -3.05 4.50 4.52
N THR A 11 -1.73 4.33 4.47
CA THR A 11 -0.77 5.29 3.93
C THR A 11 0.01 4.68 2.78
N GLU A 12 -0.57 3.69 2.11
CA GLU A 12 0.03 2.94 1.03
C GLU A 12 0.50 3.82 -0.14
N PRO A 13 1.61 3.45 -0.82
CA PRO A 13 2.05 4.12 -2.02
C PRO A 13 1.01 4.05 -3.14
N GLN A 14 0.81 5.17 -3.85
CA GLN A 14 -0.10 5.27 -4.99
C GLN A 14 0.04 4.16 -6.06
N PRO A 15 1.23 3.62 -6.36
CA PRO A 15 1.35 2.50 -7.30
C PRO A 15 0.52 1.26 -6.94
N LEU A 16 0.23 1.02 -5.65
CA LEU A 16 -0.62 -0.09 -5.22
C LEU A 16 -2.07 0.08 -5.73
N LEU A 17 -2.62 1.28 -5.61
CA LEU A 17 -3.97 1.59 -6.10
C LEU A 17 -4.02 1.54 -7.62
N ALA A 18 -3.02 2.12 -8.31
CA ALA A 18 -2.94 2.07 -9.77
C ALA A 18 -2.86 0.63 -10.30
N PHE A 19 -2.15 -0.25 -9.59
CA PHE A 19 -2.12 -1.68 -9.92
C PHE A 19 -3.47 -2.35 -9.67
N ARG A 20 -4.13 -2.04 -8.55
CA ARG A 20 -5.48 -2.55 -8.25
C ARG A 20 -6.49 -2.14 -9.32
N ASP A 21 -6.44 -0.90 -9.80
CA ASP A 21 -7.32 -0.40 -10.84
C ASP A 21 -7.12 -1.16 -12.16
N LYS A 22 -5.87 -1.49 -12.52
CA LYS A 22 -5.58 -2.35 -13.67
C LYS A 22 -6.12 -3.77 -13.49
N GLN A 23 -6.04 -4.34 -12.28
CA GLN A 23 -6.65 -5.63 -12.01
C GLN A 23 -8.17 -5.60 -12.22
N LEU A 24 -8.85 -4.58 -11.69
CA LEU A 24 -10.29 -4.40 -11.86
C LEU A 24 -10.66 -4.20 -13.33
N ALA A 25 -9.89 -3.38 -14.05
CA ALA A 25 -10.06 -3.20 -15.49
C ALA A 25 -9.87 -4.53 -16.25
N GLY A 26 -8.93 -5.37 -15.84
CA GLY A 26 -8.69 -6.70 -16.38
C GLY A 26 -9.85 -7.68 -16.23
N LEU A 27 -10.73 -7.47 -15.22
CA LEU A 27 -11.95 -8.26 -15.05
C LEU A 27 -13.02 -7.88 -16.09
N ALA A 28 -13.07 -6.62 -16.49
CA ALA A 28 -14.00 -6.12 -17.52
C ALA A 28 -13.47 -6.36 -18.94
N ASP A 29 -12.15 -6.22 -19.13
CA ASP A 29 -11.47 -6.41 -20.41
C ASP A 29 -10.11 -7.09 -20.17
N PRO A 30 -9.94 -8.36 -20.60
CA PRO A 30 -8.70 -9.12 -20.41
C PRO A 30 -7.44 -8.43 -20.98
N MET A 31 -7.57 -7.60 -22.02
CA MET A 31 -6.43 -6.87 -22.61
C MET A 31 -5.88 -5.78 -21.67
N ARG A 32 -6.65 -5.36 -20.67
CA ARG A 32 -6.27 -4.32 -19.69
C ARG A 32 -5.65 -4.89 -18.41
N LYS A 33 -5.57 -6.21 -18.28
CA LYS A 33 -4.95 -6.88 -17.14
C LYS A 33 -3.49 -6.38 -16.98
N PRO A 34 -2.97 -6.23 -15.75
CA PRO A 34 -1.57 -5.92 -15.55
C PRO A 34 -0.69 -6.97 -16.25
N ALA A 35 0.28 -6.50 -17.06
CA ALA A 35 1.21 -7.37 -17.76
C ALA A 35 2.22 -8.03 -16.83
N THR A 36 2.51 -7.40 -15.70
CA THR A 36 3.44 -7.87 -14.66
C THR A 36 2.82 -7.64 -13.28
N THR A 37 3.36 -8.30 -12.26
CA THR A 37 3.04 -8.06 -10.85
C THR A 37 4.04 -7.11 -10.17
N GLU A 38 4.96 -6.53 -10.94
CA GLU A 38 5.95 -5.58 -10.46
C GLU A 38 5.32 -4.19 -10.39
N LEU A 39 5.13 -3.67 -9.16
CA LEU A 39 4.53 -2.35 -8.94
C LEU A 39 5.55 -1.20 -9.03
N GLY A 40 6.85 -1.52 -9.03
CA GLY A 40 7.91 -0.51 -9.01
C GLY A 40 7.96 0.31 -7.72
N ILE A 41 7.43 -0.22 -6.62
CA ILE A 41 7.52 0.41 -5.30
C ILE A 41 8.89 0.08 -4.71
N THR A 42 9.67 1.10 -4.36
CA THR A 42 11.00 0.92 -3.74
C THR A 42 10.90 0.74 -2.23
N ASP A 43 11.98 0.20 -1.63
CA ASP A 43 12.11 0.08 -0.18
C ASP A 43 12.02 1.44 0.51
N GLU A 44 12.62 2.49 -0.05
CA GLU A 44 12.51 3.85 0.48
C GLU A 44 11.06 4.34 0.47
N GLN A 45 10.30 4.07 -0.59
CA GLN A 45 8.89 4.43 -0.66
C GLN A 45 8.08 3.71 0.42
N LEU A 46 8.33 2.41 0.64
CA LEU A 46 7.70 1.64 1.71
C LEU A 46 8.05 2.22 3.08
N VAL A 47 9.33 2.47 3.35
CA VAL A 47 9.78 3.03 4.64
C VAL A 47 9.16 4.40 4.90
N GLN A 48 9.10 5.28 3.89
CA GLN A 48 8.49 6.61 4.04
C GLN A 48 6.99 6.52 4.28
N SER A 49 6.30 5.65 3.55
CA SER A 49 4.85 5.51 3.63
C SER A 49 4.33 5.13 5.03
N VAL A 50 5.10 4.37 5.82
CA VAL A 50 4.69 3.93 7.17
C VAL A 50 5.01 4.93 8.27
N GLN A 51 5.88 5.93 8.02
CA GLN A 51 6.32 6.90 9.04
C GLN A 51 5.18 7.61 9.77
N PRO A 52 4.11 8.08 9.10
CA PRO A 52 3.00 8.75 9.79
C PRO A 52 2.31 7.84 10.81
N GLN A 53 2.17 6.55 10.50
CA GLN A 53 1.53 5.57 11.39
C GLN A 53 2.43 5.23 12.57
N LEU A 54 3.74 5.07 12.34
CA LEU A 54 4.73 4.83 13.40
C LEU A 54 4.82 6.02 14.37
N LYS A 55 4.68 7.25 13.88
CA LYS A 55 4.60 8.45 14.73
C LYS A 55 3.40 8.35 15.69
N LEU A 56 2.21 8.06 15.17
CA LEU A 56 1.00 7.92 15.99
C LEU A 56 1.13 6.80 17.04
N GLN A 57 1.75 5.66 16.68
CA GLN A 57 1.98 4.58 17.64
C GLN A 57 2.94 4.98 18.76
N LYS A 58 4.00 5.74 18.45
CA LYS A 58 4.95 6.27 19.45
C LYS A 58 4.31 7.29 20.38
N GLU A 59 3.44 8.15 19.87
CA GLU A 59 2.74 9.20 20.65
C GLU A 59 1.67 8.64 21.59
N ARG A 60 1.16 7.44 21.32
CA ARG A 60 0.16 6.76 22.15
C ARG A 60 0.77 5.90 23.26
N GLY A 61 2.09 5.68 23.23
CA GLY A 61 2.87 4.93 24.22
C GLY A 61 3.31 5.78 25.40
#